data_AF-V7ET53-F1
#
_entry.id   AF-V7ET53-F1
#
_cell.length_a   1.000
_cell.length_b   1.000
_cell.length_c   1.000
_cell.angle_alpha   90.00
_cell.angle_beta   90.00
_cell.angle_gamma   90.00
#
_symmetry.space_group_name_H-M   'P 1'
#
loop_
_entity.id
_entity.type
_entity.pdbx_description
1 polymer ?
#
loop_
_entity_poly.entity_id
_entity_poly.type
_entity_poly.pdbx_seq_one_letter_code
_entity_poly.pdbx_strand_id
1 'polypeptide(L)'
;MHCFKRVEGLIDATSVEAIDSARVLLDQFKGKSETIAQAIDDFLLDFMTLLFVVEATREQFHNPARRLARIRLSKVRLLLTRCS
;
A
#
# COMPACT_ATOMS: atom_id res chain seq x y z
N MET A 1 4.64 7.75 -11.57
CA MET A 1 4.32 6.34 -11.97
C MET A 1 5.32 5.31 -11.46
N HIS A 2 6.64 5.54 -11.52
CA HIS A 2 7.65 4.57 -11.04
C HIS A 2 7.53 4.21 -9.55
N CYS A 3 7.25 5.18 -8.67
CA CYS A 3 7.05 4.92 -7.23
C CYS A 3 5.94 3.88 -6.98
N PHE A 4 4.78 4.03 -7.64
CA PHE A 4 3.65 3.11 -7.47
C PHE A 4 3.97 1.70 -7.97
N LYS A 5 4.66 1.56 -9.11
CA LYS A 5 5.12 0.25 -9.59
C LYS A 5 6.06 -0.44 -8.60
N ARG A 6 6.93 0.32 -7.94
CA ARG A 6 7.80 -0.21 -6.89
C ARG A 6 6.99 -0.70 -5.70
N VAL A 7 5.99 0.07 -5.25
CA VAL A 7 5.09 -0.35 -4.17
C VAL A 7 4.24 -1.58 -4.56
N GLU A 8 3.80 -1.69 -5.81
CA GLU A 8 3.13 -2.90 -6.32
C GLU A 8 4.03 -4.14 -6.19
N GLY A 9 5.33 -4.04 -6.52
CA GLY A 9 6.28 -5.12 -6.31
C GLY A 9 6.53 -5.46 -4.83
N LEU A 10 6.45 -4.47 -3.93
CA LEU A 10 6.52 -4.70 -2.48
C LEU A 10 5.30 -5.49 -1.98
N ILE A 11 4.10 -5.21 -2.51
CA ILE A 11 2.89 -5.99 -2.22
C ILE A 11 3.07 -7.45 -2.66
N ASP A 12 3.76 -7.71 -3.77
CA ASP A 12 4.03 -9.08 -4.22
C ASP A 12 4.99 -9.80 -3.28
N ALA A 13 6.06 -9.12 -2.85
CA ALA A 13 7.06 -9.66 -1.93
C ALA A 13 6.50 -9.93 -0.53
N THR A 14 5.62 -9.05 -0.01
CA THR A 14 5.01 -9.13 1.33
C THR A 14 5.99 -9.52 2.44
N SER A 15 6.72 -8.54 2.98
CA SER A 15 7.56 -8.71 4.16
C SER A 15 7.48 -7.48 5.07
N VAL A 16 8.02 -7.58 6.29
CA VAL A 16 8.14 -6.42 7.20
C VAL A 16 8.92 -5.29 6.54
N GLU A 17 10.05 -5.59 5.90
CA GLU A 17 10.90 -4.61 5.21
C GLU A 17 10.18 -3.99 4.01
N ALA A 18 9.26 -4.73 3.38
CA ALA A 18 8.47 -4.23 2.28
C ALA A 18 7.48 -3.14 2.72
N ILE A 19 6.92 -3.26 3.93
CA ILE A 19 6.02 -2.25 4.50
C ILE A 19 6.79 -0.97 4.82
N ASP A 20 7.95 -1.09 5.47
CA ASP A 20 8.81 0.06 5.78
C ASP A 20 9.28 0.77 4.51
N SER A 21 9.68 0.00 3.50
CA SER A 21 10.07 0.53 2.19
C SER A 21 8.90 1.27 1.52
N ALA A 22 7.68 0.73 1.59
CA ALA A 22 6.50 1.40 1.03
C ALA A 22 6.18 2.70 1.78
N ARG A 23 6.29 2.72 3.11
CA ARG A 23 6.11 3.92 3.93
C ARG A 23 7.08 5.02 3.51
N VAL A 24 8.37 4.72 3.41
CA VAL A 24 9.40 5.69 2.99
C VAL A 24 9.11 6.22 1.59
N LEU A 25 8.73 5.35 0.64
CA LEU A 25 8.42 5.76 -0.73
C LEU A 25 7.20 6.68 -0.81
N LEU A 26 6.20 6.49 0.05
CA LEU A 26 4.96 7.27 0.03
C LEU A 26 5.01 8.53 0.89
N ASP A 27 5.97 8.66 1.80
CA ASP A 27 6.09 9.79 2.73
C ASP A 27 6.17 11.15 2.01
N GLN A 28 6.83 11.18 0.85
CA GLN A 28 6.91 12.35 -0.04
C GLN A 28 5.56 12.95 -0.44
N PHE A 29 4.46 12.21 -0.26
CA PHE A 29 3.11 12.63 -0.62
C PHE A 29 2.25 13.06 0.58
N LYS A 30 2.65 12.74 1.82
CA LYS A 30 1.83 13.04 3.02
C LYS A 30 1.58 14.53 3.23
N GLY A 31 2.53 15.39 2.86
CA GLY A 31 2.38 16.84 2.97
C GLY A 31 1.44 17.49 1.95
N LYS A 32 0.94 16.76 0.94
CA LYS A 32 0.14 17.34 -0.15
C LYS A 32 -1.31 17.66 0.24
N SER A 33 -1.90 16.86 1.13
CA SER A 33 -3.26 17.05 1.64
C SER A 33 -3.52 16.04 2.76
N GLU A 34 -4.33 16.41 3.75
CA GLU A 34 -4.80 15.50 4.81
C GLU A 34 -5.50 14.26 4.23
N THR A 35 -6.32 14.43 3.18
CA THR A 35 -6.99 13.32 2.50
C THR A 35 -6.00 12.32 1.87
N ILE A 36 -4.87 12.82 1.34
CA ILE A 36 -3.82 11.98 0.78
C ILE A 36 -3.05 11.28 1.89
N ALA A 37 -2.71 11.98 2.98
CA ALA A 37 -2.07 11.40 4.14
C ALA A 37 -2.89 10.24 4.73
N GLN A 38 -4.20 10.46 4.93
CA GLN A 38 -5.10 9.41 5.41
C GLN A 38 -5.19 8.23 4.44
N ALA A 39 -5.26 8.47 3.13
CA ALA A 39 -5.29 7.39 2.16
C ALA A 39 -4.00 6.56 2.15
N ILE A 40 -2.84 7.18 2.42
CA ILE A 40 -1.56 6.49 2.57
C ILE A 40 -1.56 5.64 3.84
N ASP A 41 -2.04 6.17 4.96
CA ASP A 41 -2.12 5.43 6.22
C ASP A 41 -3.09 4.24 6.13
N ASP A 42 -4.26 4.42 5.48
CA ASP A 42 -5.19 3.32 5.15
C ASP A 42 -4.50 2.23 4.31
N PHE A 43 -3.71 2.62 3.32
CA PHE A 43 -2.97 1.67 2.49
C PHE A 43 -1.93 0.90 3.30
N LEU A 44 -1.17 1.57 4.16
CA LEU A 44 -0.16 0.92 5.00
C LEU A 44 -0.79 -0.06 5.99
N LEU A 45 -1.95 0.28 6.55
CA LEU A 45 -2.72 -0.62 7.42
C LEU A 45 -3.19 -1.88 6.67
N ASP A 46 -3.73 -1.73 5.46
CA ASP A 46 -4.14 -2.88 4.64
C ASP A 46 -2.93 -3.70 4.18
N PHE A 47 -1.75 -3.10 4.02
CA PHE A 47 -0.51 -3.82 3.71
C PHE A 47 0.03 -4.59 4.94
N MET A 48 -0.02 -4.02 6.14
CA MET A 48 0.25 -4.78 7.38
C MET A 48 -0.71 -5.94 7.57
N THR A 49 -2.00 -5.72 7.25
CA THR A 49 -3.02 -6.78 7.28
C THR A 49 -2.71 -7.89 6.27
N LEU A 50 -2.20 -7.54 5.09
CA LEU A 50 -1.72 -8.53 4.12
C LEU A 50 -0.57 -9.37 4.68
N LEU A 51 0.42 -8.76 5.33
CA LEU A 51 1.50 -9.52 5.98
C LEU A 51 0.93 -10.50 7.01
N PHE A 52 0.05 -10.02 7.90
CA PHE A 52 -0.62 -10.89 8.86
C PHE A 52 -1.37 -12.04 8.19
N VAL A 53 -2.10 -11.78 7.10
CA VAL A 53 -2.82 -12.83 6.35
C VAL A 53 -1.85 -13.86 5.78
N VAL A 54 -0.73 -13.42 5.20
CA VAL A 54 0.29 -14.31 4.62
C VAL A 54 0.97 -15.16 5.70
N GLU A 55 1.19 -14.61 6.89
CA GLU A 55 1.87 -15.32 7.99
C GLU A 55 0.93 -16.24 8.79
N ALA A 56 -0.33 -15.84 8.97
CA ALA A 56 -1.22 -16.47 9.96
C ALA A 56 -2.38 -17.27 9.35
N THR A 57 -2.57 -17.25 8.03
CA THR A 57 -3.75 -17.86 7.38
C THR A 57 -3.41 -18.80 6.24
N ARG A 58 -4.44 -19.40 5.62
CA ARG A 58 -4.30 -20.31 4.48
C ARG A 58 -4.08 -19.52 3.18
N GLU A 59 -3.34 -20.12 2.25
CA GLU A 59 -2.98 -19.51 0.96
C GLU A 59 -4.17 -18.97 0.14
N GLN A 60 -5.35 -19.59 0.27
CA GLN A 60 -6.58 -19.12 -0.39
C GLN A 60 -6.94 -17.66 -0.09
N PHE A 61 -6.48 -17.12 1.04
CA PHE A 61 -6.75 -15.73 1.46
C PHE A 61 -5.69 -14.74 0.97
N HIS A 62 -4.52 -15.21 0.53
CA HIS A 62 -3.40 -14.33 0.16
C HIS A 62 -3.74 -13.45 -1.04
N ASN A 63 -4.34 -14.02 -2.09
CA ASN A 63 -4.70 -13.27 -3.30
C ASN A 63 -5.81 -12.22 -3.05
N PRO A 64 -6.90 -12.53 -2.33
CA PRO A 64 -7.85 -11.54 -1.88
C PRO A 64 -7.21 -10.38 -1.10
N ALA A 65 -6.32 -10.67 -0.15
CA ALA A 65 -5.63 -9.64 0.63
C ALA A 65 -4.69 -8.77 -0.23
N ARG A 66 -3.93 -9.36 -1.16
CA ARG A 66 -3.12 -8.60 -2.12
C ARG A 66 -3.97 -7.68 -2.98
N ARG A 67 -5.14 -8.17 -3.43
CA ARG A 67 -6.08 -7.36 -4.20
C ARG A 67 -6.60 -6.17 -3.39
N LEU A 68 -6.90 -6.35 -2.11
CA LEU A 68 -7.33 -5.26 -1.23
C LEU A 68 -6.24 -4.17 -1.12
N ALA A 69 -4.99 -4.55 -0.83
CA ALA A 69 -3.87 -3.62 -0.75
C ALA A 69 -3.68 -2.83 -2.06
N ARG A 70 -3.78 -3.48 -3.23
CA ARG A 70 -3.69 -2.81 -4.54
C ARG A 70 -4.84 -1.84 -4.82
N ILE A 71 -6.05 -2.13 -4.35
CA ILE A 71 -7.19 -1.20 -4.45
C ILE A 71 -6.92 0.06 -3.63
N ARG A 72 -6.42 -0.07 -2.40
CA ARG A 72 -6.03 1.09 -1.58
C ARG A 72 -4.92 1.90 -2.22
N LEU A 73 -3.88 1.25 -2.74
CA LEU A 73 -2.80 1.92 -3.45
C LEU A 73 -3.31 2.71 -4.67
N SER A 74 -4.27 2.13 -5.40
CA SER A 74 -4.91 2.79 -6.54
C SER A 74 -5.68 4.04 -6.11
N LYS A 75 -6.34 4.02 -4.95
CA LYS A 75 -7.00 5.21 -4.36
C LYS A 75 -5.99 6.31 -4.05
N VAL A 76 -4.84 5.99 -3.44
CA VAL A 76 -3.75 6.95 -3.20
C VAL A 76 -3.30 7.59 -4.52
N ARG A 77 -3.07 6.76 -5.56
CA ARG A 77 -2.67 7.24 -6.89
C ARG A 77 -3.70 8.19 -7.51
N LEU A 78 -4.99 7.85 -7.42
CA LEU A 78 -6.08 8.68 -7.95
C LEU A 78 -6.18 10.03 -7.25
N LEU A 79 -6.08 10.06 -5.91
CA LEU A 79 -6.11 11.30 -5.14
C LEU A 79 -4.94 12.21 -5.51
N LEU A 80 -3.74 11.64 -5.67
CA LEU A 80 -2.57 12.41 -6.12
C LEU A 80 -2.76 13.02 -7.51
N THR A 81 -3.34 12.29 -8.46
CA THR A 81 -3.60 12.84 -9.80
C THR A 81 -4.66 13.94 -9.82
N ARG A 82 -5.53 14.01 -8.81
CA ARG A 82 -6.56 15.06 -8.69
C ARG A 82 -6.09 16.32 -7.96
N CYS A 83 -4.98 16.22 -7.22
CA CYS A 83 -4.36 17.33 -6.50
C CYS A 83 -3.07 17.85 -7.17
N SER A 84 -2.73 17.34 -8.37
CA SER A 84 -1.55 17.77 -9.15
C SER A 84 -1.91 18.83 -10.17
#